data_AF-H5XQY5-F1
#
_entry.id   AF-H5XQY5-F1
#
_cell.length_a   1.000
_cell.length_b   1.000
_cell.length_c   1.000
_cell.angle_alpha   90.00
_cell.angle_beta   90.00
_cell.angle_gamma   90.00
#
_symmetry.space_group_name_H-M   'P 1'
#
loop_
_entity.id
_entity.type
_entity.pdbx_description
1 polymer ?
#
loop_
_entity_poly.entity_id
_entity_poly.type
_entity_poly.pdbx_seq_one_letter_code
_entity_poly.pdbx_strand_id
1 'polypeptide(L)'
;MGSTTVAGEFGDEAPGSWHDALVSTSEWFVRIHNDEVTSALVVMDVLHRLCDLPWPEAIDMTRTVHWGRWADVAARASRAQAEELAVALQRYGLRTTVWCR
;
A
#
# COMPACT_ATOMS: atom_id res chain seq x y z
N MET A 1 36.01 -41.44 -43.68
CA MET A 1 37.33 -41.28 -43.01
C MET A 1 37.64 -39.79 -42.96
N GLY A 2 38.04 -39.27 -41.79
CA GLY A 2 38.29 -37.84 -41.52
C GLY A 2 37.18 -37.22 -40.67
N SER A 3 37.11 -37.48 -39.36
CA SER A 3 37.91 -36.95 -38.23
C SER A 3 37.19 -35.82 -37.49
N THR A 4 36.96 -36.08 -36.21
CA THR A 4 36.27 -35.36 -35.13
C THR A 4 36.77 -33.94 -34.86
N THR A 5 35.88 -33.06 -34.37
CA THR A 5 36.14 -32.15 -33.23
C THR A 5 34.80 -31.80 -32.57
N VAL A 6 34.78 -31.92 -31.23
CA VAL A 6 33.68 -31.60 -30.31
C VAL A 6 34.08 -30.33 -29.53
N ALA A 7 33.07 -29.59 -29.06
CA ALA A 7 33.03 -28.70 -27.89
C ALA A 7 32.95 -27.18 -28.13
N GLY A 8 32.10 -26.54 -27.31
CA GLY A 8 31.87 -25.09 -27.19
C GLY A 8 30.42 -24.73 -27.51
N GLU A 9 29.45 -24.94 -26.62
CA GLU A 9 29.00 -23.95 -25.61
C GLU A 9 28.91 -22.53 -26.18
N PHE A 10 27.70 -21.97 -26.25
CA PHE A 10 27.33 -20.67 -25.66
C PHE A 10 25.83 -20.49 -25.90
N GLY A 11 25.06 -20.55 -24.81
CA GLY A 11 23.63 -20.30 -24.81
C GLY A 11 23.34 -18.87 -25.25
N ASP A 12 22.41 -18.73 -26.19
CA ASP A 12 21.77 -17.45 -26.49
C ASP A 12 20.43 -17.42 -25.72
N GLU A 13 20.53 -17.53 -24.38
CA GLU A 13 19.45 -17.12 -23.50
C GLU A 13 19.52 -15.59 -23.44
N ALA A 14 18.63 -14.94 -24.18
CA ALA A 14 18.33 -13.55 -23.98
C ALA A 14 18.12 -13.31 -22.47
N PRO A 15 18.90 -12.45 -21.80
CA PRO A 15 18.62 -12.12 -20.42
C PRO A 15 17.30 -11.36 -20.41
N GLY A 16 16.23 -12.09 -20.08
CA GLY A 16 14.94 -11.53 -19.72
C GLY A 16 15.19 -10.45 -18.67
N SER A 17 14.85 -9.21 -19.05
CA SER A 17 14.55 -8.07 -18.20
C SER A 17 14.64 -8.37 -16.69
N TRP A 18 15.77 -8.05 -16.08
CA TRP A 18 15.95 -8.06 -14.61
C TRP A 18 15.16 -6.95 -13.89
N HIS A 19 14.23 -6.29 -14.58
CA HIS A 19 13.44 -5.18 -14.03
C HIS A 19 12.11 -5.64 -13.40
N ASP A 20 11.78 -6.93 -13.46
CA ASP A 20 10.62 -7.49 -12.76
C ASP A 20 11.09 -8.41 -11.62
N ALA A 21 10.53 -8.17 -10.43
CA ALA A 21 10.56 -9.04 -9.24
C ALA A 21 11.67 -8.83 -8.19
N LEU A 22 12.17 -7.61 -7.98
CA LEU A 22 12.32 -7.18 -6.58
C LEU A 22 10.93 -6.74 -6.11
N VAL A 23 10.12 -7.72 -5.68
CA VAL A 23 8.95 -7.46 -4.86
C VAL A 23 9.47 -6.65 -3.67
N SER A 24 9.24 -5.34 -3.70
CA SER A 24 9.50 -4.47 -2.56
C SER A 24 8.75 -5.09 -1.39
N THR A 25 9.47 -5.68 -0.44
CA THR A 25 8.89 -6.21 0.81
C THR A 25 8.37 -5.10 1.71
N SER A 26 8.48 -3.85 1.26
CA SER A 26 8.01 -2.69 2.00
C SER A 26 6.50 -2.73 2.07
N GLU A 27 5.99 -2.85 3.28
CA GLU A 27 4.56 -2.80 3.52
C GLU A 27 4.14 -1.33 3.56
N TRP A 28 3.16 -0.97 2.74
CA TRP A 28 2.72 0.41 2.58
C TRP A 28 1.53 0.70 3.50
N PHE A 29 1.51 1.91 4.06
CA PHE A 29 0.49 2.37 4.98
C PHE A 29 -0.01 3.75 4.59
N VAL A 30 -1.28 4.00 4.90
CA VAL A 30 -1.87 5.33 4.91
C VAL A 30 -2.13 5.72 6.35
N ARG A 31 -1.41 6.73 6.82
CA ARG A 31 -1.65 7.36 8.12
C ARG A 31 -2.78 8.38 7.98
N ILE A 32 -3.83 8.22 8.77
CA ILE A 32 -4.91 9.19 8.92
C ILE A 32 -4.60 10.01 10.16
N HIS A 33 -4.58 11.34 10.03
CA HIS A 33 -4.31 12.27 11.13
C HIS A 33 -5.61 12.83 11.67
N ASN A 34 -5.65 13.07 12.98
CA ASN A 34 -6.70 13.86 13.58
C ASN A 34 -6.65 15.30 13.04
N ASP A 35 -7.83 15.89 12.96
CA ASP A 35 -8.02 17.32 12.82
C ASP A 35 -9.20 17.74 13.72
N GLU A 36 -9.37 19.06 13.91
CA GLU A 36 -10.41 19.60 14.80
C GLU A 36 -11.71 19.93 14.05
N VAL A 37 -11.83 19.54 12.77
CA VAL A 37 -12.91 19.99 11.88
C VAL A 37 -13.73 18.84 11.29
N THR A 38 -13.13 17.67 11.14
CA THR A 38 -13.73 16.48 10.58
C THR A 38 -14.51 15.76 11.68
N SER A 39 -15.79 15.53 11.42
CA SER A 39 -16.66 14.81 12.35
C SER A 39 -16.24 13.35 12.50
N ALA A 40 -16.27 12.84 13.73
CA ALA A 40 -16.05 11.42 14.01
C ALA A 40 -16.97 10.49 13.19
N LEU A 41 -18.19 10.93 12.88
CA LEU A 41 -19.11 10.15 12.04
C LEU A 41 -18.60 10.03 10.59
N VAL A 42 -17.97 11.09 10.07
CA VAL A 42 -17.36 11.08 8.73
C VAL A 42 -16.15 10.15 8.73
N VAL A 43 -15.27 10.25 9.73
CA VAL A 43 -14.11 9.35 9.86
C VAL A 43 -14.55 7.89 9.90
N MET A 44 -15.52 7.56 10.75
CA MET A 44 -16.05 6.20 10.92
C MET A 44 -16.65 5.64 9.62
N ASP A 45 -17.51 6.42 8.95
CA ASP A 45 -18.15 6.02 7.71
C ASP A 45 -17.16 5.87 6.54
N VAL A 46 -16.15 6.74 6.47
CA VAL A 46 -15.08 6.66 5.47
C VAL A 46 -14.19 5.43 5.70
N LEU A 47 -13.82 5.16 6.96
CA LEU A 47 -13.07 3.96 7.35
C LEU A 47 -13.82 2.67 7.00
N HIS A 48 -15.11 2.61 7.28
CA HIS A 48 -15.95 1.47 6.91
C HIS A 48 -15.96 1.23 5.39
N ARG A 49 -16.17 2.28 4.60
CA ARG A 49 -16.41 2.17 3.16
C ARG A 49 -15.14 2.07 2.30
N LEU A 50 -14.07 2.77 2.65
CA LEU A 50 -12.86 2.85 1.81
C LEU A 50 -11.77 1.88 2.27
N CYS A 51 -11.79 1.50 3.53
CA CYS A 51 -10.81 0.57 4.10
C CYS A 51 -11.40 -0.83 4.33
N ASP A 52 -12.65 -1.07 3.90
CA ASP A 52 -13.40 -2.32 4.09
C ASP A 52 -13.45 -2.81 5.53
N LEU A 53 -13.44 -1.89 6.50
CA LEU A 53 -13.40 -2.25 7.92
C LEU A 53 -14.79 -2.60 8.43
N PRO A 54 -14.96 -3.71 9.16
CA PRO A 54 -16.18 -3.96 9.91
C PRO A 54 -16.51 -2.78 10.85
N TRP A 55 -17.80 -2.49 11.07
CA TRP A 55 -18.22 -1.39 11.93
C TRP A 55 -17.52 -1.33 13.30
N PRO A 56 -17.35 -2.44 14.03
CA PRO A 56 -16.61 -2.42 15.30
C PRO A 56 -15.17 -1.89 15.14
N GLU A 57 -14.46 -2.33 14.12
CA GLU A 57 -13.08 -1.90 13.84
C GLU A 57 -13.02 -0.45 13.37
N ALA A 58 -13.98 -0.01 12.56
CA ALA A 58 -14.08 1.39 12.13
C ALA A 58 -14.34 2.33 13.32
N ILE A 59 -15.18 1.92 14.28
CA ILE A 59 -15.43 2.67 15.53
C ILE A 59 -14.15 2.77 16.35
N ASP A 60 -13.47 1.66 16.59
CA ASP A 60 -12.26 1.64 17.41
C ASP A 60 -11.12 2.43 16.76
N MET A 61 -10.97 2.35 15.44
CA MET A 61 -9.95 3.15 14.75
C MET A 61 -10.30 4.64 14.70
N THR A 62 -11.58 5.00 14.58
CA THR A 62 -12.02 6.40 14.71
C THR A 62 -11.62 6.97 16.08
N ARG A 63 -11.81 6.18 17.14
CA ARG A 63 -11.38 6.55 18.50
C ARG A 63 -9.86 6.73 18.57
N THR A 64 -9.09 5.85 17.93
CA THR A 64 -7.63 5.96 17.82
C THR A 64 -7.19 7.21 17.07
N VAL A 65 -7.85 7.58 15.97
CA VAL A 65 -7.55 8.83 15.25
C VAL A 65 -7.76 10.03 16.18
N HIS A 66 -8.94 10.16 16.79
CA HIS A 66 -9.27 11.35 17.58
C HIS A 66 -8.46 11.47 18.88
N TRP A 67 -8.20 10.37 19.59
CA TRP A 67 -7.46 10.42 20.87
C TRP A 67 -5.96 10.16 20.72
N GLY A 68 -5.56 9.29 19.81
CA GLY A 68 -4.17 8.93 19.53
C GLY A 68 -3.47 9.88 18.56
N ARG A 69 -4.19 10.88 18.03
CA ARG A 69 -3.77 11.85 17.00
C ARG A 69 -3.61 11.28 15.59
N TRP A 70 -3.45 9.97 15.44
CA TRP A 70 -3.34 9.32 14.15
C TRP A 70 -3.66 7.83 14.25
N ALA A 71 -4.01 7.23 13.11
CA ALA A 71 -4.10 5.77 12.94
C ALA A 71 -3.53 5.37 11.58
N ASP A 72 -2.93 4.18 11.50
CA ASP A 72 -2.40 3.63 10.25
C ASP A 72 -3.34 2.57 9.70
N VAL A 73 -3.66 2.69 8.41
CA VAL A 73 -4.37 1.67 7.65
C VAL A 73 -3.39 1.03 6.67
N ALA A 74 -3.34 -0.30 6.66
CA ALA A 74 -2.52 -1.02 5.68
C ALA A 74 -3.07 -0.76 4.27
N ALA A 75 -2.22 -0.20 3.40
CA ALA A 75 -2.51 -0.14 1.98
C ALA A 75 -2.09 -1.47 1.36
N ARG A 76 -2.94 -2.03 0.51
CA ARG A 76 -2.61 -3.28 -0.18
C ARG A 76 -1.31 -3.09 -0.96
N ALA A 77 -0.41 -4.07 -0.82
CA ALA A 77 0.83 -4.45 -1.52
C ALA A 77 1.76 -3.40 -2.20
N SER A 78 1.29 -2.23 -2.64
CA SER A 78 2.05 -1.30 -3.46
C SER A 78 1.88 0.16 -3.04
N ARG A 79 2.90 0.96 -3.34
CA ARG A 79 2.87 2.42 -3.16
C ARG A 79 1.70 3.08 -3.88
N ALA A 80 1.43 2.69 -5.13
CA ALA A 80 0.36 3.26 -5.93
C ALA A 80 -1.01 3.07 -5.28
N GLN A 81 -1.28 1.87 -4.75
CA GLN A 81 -2.52 1.59 -4.01
C GLN A 81 -2.62 2.42 -2.72
N ALA A 82 -1.50 2.65 -2.03
CA ALA A 82 -1.46 3.52 -0.86
C ALA A 82 -1.77 4.98 -1.21
N GLU A 83 -1.21 5.49 -2.31
CA GLU A 83 -1.47 6.83 -2.81
C GLU A 83 -2.91 7.00 -3.28
N GLU A 84 -3.48 6.02 -3.99
CA GLU A 84 -4.88 6.01 -4.40
C GLU A 84 -5.84 6.05 -3.19
N LEU A 85 -5.58 5.22 -2.17
CA LEU A 85 -6.35 5.24 -0.93
C LEU A 85 -6.21 6.59 -0.22
N ALA A 86 -5.00 7.15 -0.12
CA ALA A 86 -4.77 8.44 0.50
C ALA A 86 -5.55 9.57 -0.21
N VAL A 87 -5.55 9.58 -1.55
CA VAL A 87 -6.34 10.53 -2.35
C VAL A 87 -7.83 10.33 -2.14
N ALA A 88 -8.30 9.08 -2.09
CA ALA A 88 -9.71 8.79 -1.83
C ALA A 88 -10.15 9.33 -0.45
N LEU A 89 -9.36 9.10 0.60
CA LEU A 89 -9.61 9.62 1.95
C LEU A 89 -9.61 11.17 1.98
N GLN A 90 -8.66 11.80 1.29
CA GLN A 90 -8.56 13.27 1.20
C GLN A 90 -9.77 13.91 0.54
N ARG A 91 -10.42 13.24 -0.42
CA ARG A 91 -11.67 13.73 -1.04
C ARG A 91 -12.83 13.83 -0.05
N TYR A 92 -12.77 13.11 1.08
CA TYR A 92 -13.74 13.22 2.18
C TYR A 92 -13.28 14.19 3.29
N GLY A 93 -12.17 14.92 3.07
CA GLY A 93 -11.63 15.91 4.02
C GLY A 93 -10.62 15.36 5.02
N LEU A 94 -10.31 14.06 4.99
CA LEU A 94 -9.35 13.47 5.93
C LEU A 94 -7.92 13.85 5.56
N ARG A 95 -7.15 14.31 6.56
CA ARG A 95 -5.71 14.54 6.40
C ARG A 95 -4.95 13.21 6.44
N THR A 96 -4.20 12.92 5.38
CA THR A 96 -3.47 11.65 5.26
C THR A 96 -1.99 11.81 4.89
N THR A 97 -1.19 10.77 5.17
CA THR A 97 0.21 10.66 4.73
C THR A 97 0.51 9.21 4.36
N VAL A 98 1.24 9.00 3.26
CA VAL A 98 1.68 7.67 2.83
C VAL A 98 3.08 7.39 3.35
N TRP A 99 3.32 6.19 3.87
CA TRP A 99 4.64 5.75 4.34
C TRP A 99 4.81 4.24 4.18
N CYS A 100 6.04 3.74 4.29
CA CYS A 100 6.34 2.30 4.20
C CYS A 100 7.22 1.84 5.37
N ARG A 101 7.11 0.55 5.71
CA ARG A 101 7.96 -0.13 6.71
C ARG A 101 8.63 -1.36 6.11
#